data_AF-A0A8S3QMA5-F1
#
_entry.id   AF-A0A8S3QMA5-F1
#
_cell.length_a   1.000
_cell.length_b   1.000
_cell.length_c   1.000
_cell.angle_alpha   90.00
_cell.angle_beta   90.00
_cell.angle_gamma   90.00
#
_symmetry.space_group_name_H-M   'P 1'
#
loop_
_entity.id
_entity.type
_entity.pdbx_description
1 polymer ?
#
loop_
_entity_poly.entity_id
_entity_poly.type
_entity_poly.pdbx_seq_one_letter_code
_entity_poly.pdbx_strand_id
1 'polypeptide(L)'
;MEVVTSTSDTIAEEDEEEENGESETSKNSTDRLQSTDKLTSDTPESSTKPQQHTESLKKPESSTKYTWRIDLGKTEPFWKGWFQGLSEKFLSCDCPKMLLLAGVDRLDKELTIGQMQGKFQMQVLPQCGHAVHEDSPDKVADVLATFMVRYKVAEATHNFERAFPGC
;
A
#
# COMPACT_ATOMS: atom_id res chain seq x y z
N MET A 1 48.82 1.64 55.08
CA MET A 1 48.00 2.43 54.15
C MET A 1 48.33 1.94 52.74
N GLU A 2 47.81 0.79 52.28
CA GLU A 2 46.39 0.33 52.19
C GLU A 2 45.65 1.09 51.07
N VAL A 3 44.81 0.49 50.21
CA VAL A 3 44.27 -0.90 50.07
C VAL A 3 43.86 -1.04 48.57
N VAL A 4 44.13 -2.13 47.80
CA VAL A 4 43.40 -3.42 47.67
C VAL A 4 41.93 -3.24 47.18
N THR A 5 41.35 -4.01 46.24
CA THR A 5 41.78 -5.26 45.56
C THR A 5 42.39 -5.01 44.16
N SER A 6 41.90 -5.38 42.96
CA SER A 6 40.67 -6.09 42.48
C SER A 6 40.90 -6.79 41.11
N THR A 7 39.90 -7.52 40.59
CA THR A 7 39.99 -8.46 39.44
C THR A 7 39.08 -8.12 38.25
N SER A 8 39.40 -8.68 37.08
CA SER A 8 38.47 -8.90 35.97
C SER A 8 37.57 -10.11 36.25
N ASP A 9 36.37 -10.17 35.67
CA ASP A 9 35.60 -11.42 35.52
C ASP A 9 34.80 -11.41 34.21
N THR A 10 34.39 -12.60 33.76
CA THR A 10 33.63 -12.82 32.51
C THR A 10 32.48 -13.77 32.75
N ILE A 11 31.27 -13.31 32.44
CA ILE A 11 30.02 -14.09 32.35
C ILE A 11 29.38 -13.59 31.04
N ALA A 12 29.30 -14.41 29.98
CA ALA A 12 28.54 -15.67 29.81
C ALA A 12 27.09 -15.37 29.39
N GLU A 13 26.69 -15.98 28.28
CA GLU A 13 25.36 -15.87 27.69
C GLU A 13 24.42 -16.89 28.37
N GLU A 14 23.17 -16.51 28.59
CA GLU A 14 22.12 -17.39 29.09
C GLU A 14 20.97 -17.40 28.07
N ASP A 15 20.72 -18.56 27.46
CA ASP A 15 19.60 -18.78 26.54
C ASP A 15 18.30 -19.02 27.33
N GLU A 16 17.21 -18.34 26.97
CA GLU A 16 15.84 -18.66 27.43
C GLU A 16 15.07 -19.38 26.32
N GLU A 17 14.95 -20.72 26.42
CA GLU A 17 13.98 -21.53 25.67
C GLU A 17 12.77 -21.87 26.56
N GLU A 18 11.54 -21.56 26.13
CA GLU A 18 10.25 -22.21 26.48
C GLU A 18 9.09 -21.43 25.79
N GLU A 19 7.93 -21.98 25.41
CA GLU A 19 7.49 -23.38 25.21
C GLU A 19 6.48 -23.40 24.04
N ASN A 20 6.23 -24.55 23.41
CA ASN A 20 5.32 -24.68 22.25
C ASN A 20 3.89 -25.10 22.65
N GLY A 21 2.90 -24.21 22.49
CA GLY A 21 1.50 -24.46 22.85
C GLY A 21 0.58 -24.81 21.67
N GLU A 22 0.26 -26.10 21.49
CA GLU A 22 -0.78 -26.54 20.55
C GLU A 22 -2.20 -26.20 21.03
N SER A 23 -3.17 -26.07 20.11
CA SER A 23 -4.59 -26.00 20.45
C SER A 23 -5.45 -26.80 19.46
N GLU A 24 -6.29 -27.69 20.00
CA GLU A 24 -6.97 -28.73 19.22
C GLU A 24 -8.23 -28.25 18.48
N THR A 25 -8.54 -28.93 17.36
CA THR A 25 -9.81 -28.74 16.65
C THR A 25 -11.00 -29.32 17.42
N SER A 26 -12.08 -28.56 17.55
CA SER A 26 -13.41 -29.11 17.91
C SER A 26 -14.36 -29.12 16.70
N LYS A 27 -15.02 -30.26 16.48
CA LYS A 27 -16.03 -30.48 15.42
C LYS A 27 -17.37 -30.81 16.07
N ASN A 28 -18.44 -30.16 15.62
CA ASN A 28 -19.82 -30.67 15.68
C ASN A 28 -20.46 -30.32 14.32
N SER A 29 -21.04 -31.21 13.50
CA SER A 29 -21.83 -32.44 13.68
C SER A 29 -23.33 -32.18 13.56
N THR A 30 -23.98 -32.94 12.67
CA THR A 30 -25.44 -33.17 12.54
C THR A 30 -26.32 -31.93 12.18
N ASP A 31 -27.44 -32.04 11.46
CA ASP A 31 -28.10 -33.22 10.86
C ASP A 31 -28.77 -32.90 9.48
N ARG A 32 -29.56 -33.86 8.94
CA ARG A 32 -30.00 -33.96 7.54
C ARG A 32 -31.51 -34.33 7.43
N LEU A 33 -32.13 -34.07 6.25
CA LEU A 33 -33.52 -34.45 5.85
C LEU A 33 -34.63 -33.61 6.57
N GLN A 34 -35.87 -33.40 6.06
CA GLN A 34 -36.52 -33.67 4.76
C GLN A 34 -37.82 -32.83 4.58
N SER A 35 -38.19 -32.49 3.33
CA SER A 35 -39.56 -32.26 2.76
C SER A 35 -39.37 -31.90 1.27
N THR A 36 -39.95 -32.54 0.23
CA THR A 36 -41.38 -32.71 -0.17
C THR A 36 -42.05 -31.37 -0.52
N ASP A 37 -42.73 -31.16 -1.66
CA ASP A 37 -43.32 -32.09 -2.66
C ASP A 37 -43.16 -31.64 -4.14
N LYS A 38 -43.55 -32.51 -5.09
CA LYS A 38 -43.56 -32.23 -6.55
C LYS A 38 -44.63 -33.03 -7.32
N LEU A 39 -45.70 -32.37 -7.79
CA LEU A 39 -46.70 -32.83 -8.79
C LEU A 39 -47.03 -31.60 -9.70
N THR A 40 -46.93 -31.63 -11.03
CA THR A 40 -47.96 -32.00 -12.06
C THR A 40 -49.28 -31.19 -11.99
N SER A 41 -49.90 -30.70 -13.06
CA SER A 41 -49.64 -30.74 -14.52
C SER A 41 -50.65 -29.86 -15.30
N ASP A 42 -50.33 -29.49 -16.55
CA ASP A 42 -51.17 -29.52 -17.79
C ASP A 42 -52.68 -29.12 -17.74
N THR A 43 -53.28 -28.32 -18.66
CA THR A 43 -52.81 -27.63 -19.91
C THR A 43 -53.63 -26.31 -20.15
N PRO A 44 -53.90 -25.73 -21.37
CA PRO A 44 -54.16 -24.29 -21.50
C PRO A 44 -55.64 -23.91 -21.67
N GLU A 45 -55.93 -22.60 -21.61
CA GLU A 45 -57.06 -22.04 -22.36
C GLU A 45 -56.75 -20.63 -22.90
N SER A 46 -57.32 -20.30 -24.07
CA SER A 46 -57.05 -19.06 -24.81
C SER A 46 -58.21 -18.07 -24.67
N SER A 47 -57.92 -16.81 -24.36
CA SER A 47 -58.91 -15.73 -24.45
C SER A 47 -58.24 -14.39 -24.77
N THR A 48 -58.45 -13.93 -26.01
CA THR A 48 -57.83 -12.72 -26.56
C THR A 48 -58.58 -11.46 -26.15
N LYS A 49 -57.87 -10.47 -25.59
CA LYS A 49 -58.30 -9.06 -25.59
C LYS A 49 -57.12 -8.13 -25.92
N PRO A 50 -57.34 -7.01 -26.63
CA PRO A 50 -56.24 -6.15 -27.07
C PRO A 50 -55.83 -5.23 -25.91
N GLN A 51 -54.64 -5.45 -25.35
CA GLN A 51 -54.00 -4.45 -24.50
C GLN A 51 -53.15 -3.52 -25.35
N GLN A 52 -53.21 -2.23 -25.02
CA GLN A 52 -52.63 -1.15 -25.80
C GLN A 52 -51.10 -1.30 -25.85
N HIS A 53 -50.50 -1.14 -27.04
CA HIS A 53 -49.05 -1.10 -27.18
C HIS A 53 -48.53 0.26 -26.70
N THR A 54 -48.58 0.48 -25.38
CA THR A 54 -47.70 1.45 -24.75
C THR A 54 -46.28 0.95 -24.98
N GLU A 55 -45.54 1.61 -25.88
CA GLU A 55 -44.11 1.44 -25.99
C GLU A 55 -43.46 1.99 -24.73
N SER A 56 -43.49 1.16 -23.68
CA SER A 56 -42.68 1.31 -22.50
C SER A 56 -41.23 1.31 -23.00
N LEU A 57 -40.66 2.51 -23.08
CA LEU A 57 -39.30 2.74 -23.49
C LEU A 57 -38.42 1.83 -22.64
N LYS A 58 -37.96 0.73 -23.24
CA LYS A 58 -36.95 -0.15 -22.67
C LYS A 58 -35.64 0.63 -22.65
N LYS A 59 -35.53 1.55 -21.69
CA LYS A 59 -34.27 2.07 -21.18
C LYS A 59 -33.35 0.86 -21.09
N PRO A 60 -32.23 0.81 -21.84
CA PRO A 60 -31.32 -0.28 -21.69
C PRO A 60 -30.86 -0.27 -20.23
N GLU A 61 -31.14 -1.35 -19.51
CA GLU A 61 -30.55 -1.62 -18.20
C GLU A 61 -29.07 -2.01 -18.43
N SER A 62 -28.32 -1.03 -18.96
CA SER A 62 -26.87 -1.03 -19.05
C SER A 62 -26.34 -0.91 -17.63
N SER A 63 -26.40 -2.04 -16.93
CA SER A 63 -25.70 -2.31 -15.69
C SER A 63 -24.21 -2.35 -16.00
N THR A 64 -23.64 -1.18 -16.30
CA THR A 64 -22.24 -0.96 -16.63
C THR A 64 -21.42 -1.25 -15.39
N LYS A 65 -21.06 -2.53 -15.22
CA LYS A 65 -20.28 -3.02 -14.09
C LYS A 65 -18.93 -2.31 -14.09
N TYR A 66 -18.52 -1.83 -12.92
CA TYR A 66 -17.18 -1.32 -12.72
C TYR A 66 -16.15 -2.42 -13.04
N THR A 67 -15.06 -2.02 -13.69
CA THR A 67 -13.92 -2.86 -14.01
C THR A 67 -12.65 -2.02 -13.80
N TRP A 68 -11.51 -2.69 -13.58
CA TRP A 68 -10.22 -2.02 -13.57
C TRP A 68 -9.95 -1.36 -14.92
N ARG A 69 -9.39 -0.13 -14.90
CA ARG A 69 -9.04 0.62 -16.11
C ARG A 69 -7.96 -0.08 -16.95
N ILE A 70 -7.13 -0.90 -16.31
CA ILE A 70 -6.07 -1.69 -16.92
C ILE A 70 -5.90 -2.99 -16.11
N ASP A 71 -5.61 -4.09 -16.80
CA ASP A 71 -5.07 -5.29 -16.18
C ASP A 71 -3.54 -5.12 -16.03
N LEU A 72 -3.11 -4.73 -14.82
CA LEU A 72 -1.71 -4.44 -14.54
C LEU A 72 -0.83 -5.71 -14.61
N GLY A 73 -1.39 -6.90 -14.38
CA GLY A 73 -0.64 -8.16 -14.45
C GLY A 73 -0.07 -8.42 -15.85
N LYS A 74 -0.79 -8.00 -16.90
CA LYS A 74 -0.27 -8.04 -18.30
C LYS A 74 0.99 -7.20 -18.53
N THR A 75 1.40 -6.35 -17.58
CA THR A 75 2.64 -5.55 -17.66
C THR A 75 3.84 -6.20 -16.97
N GLU A 76 3.67 -7.33 -16.27
CA GLU A 76 4.73 -8.07 -15.56
C GLU A 76 6.03 -8.26 -16.36
N PRO A 77 6.01 -8.61 -17.67
CA PRO A 77 7.24 -8.78 -18.45
C PRO A 77 8.13 -7.53 -18.54
N PHE A 78 7.58 -6.34 -18.26
CA PHE A 78 8.32 -5.08 -18.30
C PHE A 78 8.85 -4.63 -16.93
N TRP A 79 8.32 -5.14 -15.80
CA TRP A 79 8.64 -4.66 -14.45
C TRP A 79 10.14 -4.73 -14.14
N LYS A 80 10.82 -5.82 -14.55
CA LYS A 80 12.27 -5.96 -14.41
C LYS A 80 13.02 -4.81 -15.11
N GLY A 81 12.57 -4.39 -16.28
CA GLY A 81 13.15 -3.27 -17.03
C GLY A 81 12.91 -1.90 -16.39
N TRP A 82 11.84 -1.75 -15.60
CA TRP A 82 11.53 -0.51 -14.88
C TRP A 82 12.43 -0.34 -13.64
N PHE A 83 12.65 -1.42 -12.87
CA PHE A 83 13.33 -1.35 -11.58
C PHE A 83 14.82 -1.73 -11.61
N GLN A 84 15.29 -2.51 -12.59
CA GLN A 84 16.70 -2.92 -12.63
C GLN A 84 17.65 -1.73 -12.83
N GLY A 85 18.52 -1.51 -11.85
CA GLY A 85 19.45 -0.38 -11.80
C GLY A 85 18.79 0.98 -11.55
N LEU A 86 17.53 1.03 -11.09
CA LEU A 86 16.81 2.29 -10.86
C LEU A 86 17.51 3.18 -9.82
N SER A 87 18.00 2.60 -8.72
CA SER A 87 18.70 3.29 -7.64
C SER A 87 20.03 3.90 -8.10
N GLU A 88 20.83 3.15 -8.87
CA GLU A 88 22.06 3.65 -9.49
C GLU A 88 21.77 4.80 -10.46
N LYS A 89 20.78 4.63 -11.36
CA LYS A 89 20.34 5.68 -12.29
C LYS A 89 19.90 6.94 -11.55
N PHE A 90 19.07 6.81 -10.52
CA PHE A 90 18.63 7.93 -9.67
C PHE A 90 19.82 8.64 -9.04
N LEU A 91 20.76 7.92 -8.43
CA LEU A 91 21.95 8.50 -7.82
C LEU A 91 22.89 9.17 -8.82
N SER A 92 22.94 8.67 -10.07
CA SER A 92 23.77 9.21 -11.17
C SER A 92 23.26 10.50 -11.80
N CYS A 93 22.02 10.93 -11.51
CA CYS A 93 21.47 12.16 -12.08
C CYS A 93 22.09 13.41 -11.41
N ASP A 94 22.79 14.23 -12.18
CA ASP A 94 23.44 15.48 -11.74
C ASP A 94 22.46 16.64 -11.50
N CYS A 95 21.52 16.42 -10.58
CA CYS A 95 20.53 17.39 -10.13
C CYS A 95 20.27 17.28 -8.62
N PRO A 96 19.66 18.31 -7.99
CA PRO A 96 19.00 18.14 -6.70
C PRO A 96 17.94 17.04 -6.78
N LYS A 97 17.98 16.10 -5.83
CA LYS A 97 17.10 14.92 -5.80
C LYS A 97 16.34 14.84 -4.48
N MET A 98 15.11 14.32 -4.55
CA MET A 98 14.30 14.03 -3.36
C MET A 98 13.68 12.64 -3.46
N LEU A 99 13.56 11.95 -2.32
CA LEU A 99 12.88 10.68 -2.17
C LEU A 99 11.87 10.77 -1.01
N LEU A 100 10.60 10.48 -1.29
CA LEU A 100 9.53 10.41 -0.29
C LEU A 100 9.22 8.93 0.00
N LEU A 101 9.17 8.56 1.28
CA LEU A 101 8.95 7.18 1.72
C LEU A 101 7.82 7.10 2.74
N ALA A 102 7.00 6.06 2.68
CA ALA A 102 6.04 5.73 3.74
C ALA A 102 6.73 5.14 4.99
N GLY A 103 7.88 4.47 4.79
CA GLY A 103 8.71 3.87 5.82
C GLY A 103 10.14 3.62 5.32
N VAL A 104 11.08 3.49 6.26
CA VAL A 104 12.53 3.32 5.96
C VAL A 104 12.90 1.88 5.61
N ASP A 105 11.99 0.93 5.79
CA ASP A 105 12.05 -0.49 5.46
C ASP A 105 12.34 -0.80 3.99
N ARG A 106 12.29 0.21 3.12
CA ARG A 106 12.26 0.08 1.64
C ARG A 106 13.50 0.60 0.92
N LEU A 107 14.54 1.00 1.66
CA LEU A 107 15.81 1.44 1.09
C LEU A 107 16.68 0.23 0.73
N ASP A 108 17.15 0.18 -0.52
CA ASP A 108 18.19 -0.78 -0.91
C ASP A 108 19.59 -0.32 -0.43
N LYS A 109 20.60 -1.16 -0.66
CA LYS A 109 21.99 -0.90 -0.31
C LYS A 109 22.53 0.39 -0.92
N GLU A 110 22.21 0.67 -2.19
CA GLU A 110 22.78 1.79 -2.93
C GLU A 110 22.11 3.12 -2.53
N LEU A 111 20.78 3.12 -2.32
CA LEU A 111 20.06 4.27 -1.76
C LEU A 111 20.47 4.55 -0.31
N THR A 112 20.70 3.51 0.51
CA THR A 112 21.24 3.66 1.87
C THR A 112 22.61 4.34 1.85
N ILE A 113 23.55 3.84 1.04
CA ILE A 113 24.89 4.45 0.87
C ILE A 113 24.76 5.88 0.35
N GLY A 114 23.89 6.13 -0.64
CA GLY A 114 23.65 7.44 -1.22
C GLY A 114 23.06 8.45 -0.22
N GLN A 115 22.17 8.00 0.66
CA GLN A 115 21.57 8.80 1.73
C GLN A 115 22.60 9.14 2.81
N MET A 116 23.42 8.18 3.24
CA MET A 116 24.53 8.42 4.18
C MET A 116 25.60 9.35 3.58
N GLN A 117 25.73 9.40 2.26
CA GLN A 117 26.58 10.33 1.51
C GLN A 117 25.89 11.68 1.20
N GLY A 118 24.64 11.89 1.61
CA GLY A 118 23.89 13.13 1.38
C GLY A 118 23.57 13.43 -0.10
N LYS A 119 23.55 12.42 -0.98
CA LYS A 119 23.34 12.58 -2.44
C LYS A 119 21.92 13.01 -2.84
N PHE A 120 20.95 12.89 -1.92
CA PHE A 120 19.56 13.31 -2.11
C PHE A 120 18.95 13.75 -0.77
N GLN A 121 17.82 14.47 -0.82
CA GLN A 121 16.99 14.73 0.35
C GLN A 121 15.99 13.58 0.52
N MET A 122 15.96 12.94 1.69
CA MET A 122 14.96 11.93 2.02
C MET A 122 13.95 12.49 3.02
N GLN A 123 12.68 12.18 2.85
CA GLN A 123 11.64 12.43 3.86
C GLN A 123 10.80 11.18 4.06
N VAL A 124 10.58 10.82 5.32
CA VAL A 124 9.64 9.77 5.72
C VAL A 124 8.31 10.42 6.08
N LEU A 125 7.21 9.90 5.54
CA LEU A 125 5.84 10.28 5.84
C LEU A 125 5.15 9.06 6.49
N PRO A 126 5.30 8.88 7.81
CA PRO A 126 4.69 7.74 8.50
C PRO A 126 3.16 7.78 8.38
N GLN A 127 2.54 6.62 8.58
CA GLN A 127 1.09 6.39 8.46
C GLN A 127 0.52 6.45 7.01
N CYS A 128 1.38 6.60 5.99
CA CYS A 128 0.98 6.49 4.59
C CYS A 128 1.10 5.05 4.06
N GLY A 129 0.41 4.75 2.96
CA GLY A 129 0.52 3.50 2.21
C GLY A 129 1.46 3.63 1.01
N HIS A 130 1.05 3.08 -0.13
CA HIS A 130 1.83 3.20 -1.38
C HIS A 130 1.61 4.54 -2.10
N ALA A 131 0.45 5.17 -1.92
CA ALA A 131 0.05 6.39 -2.61
C ALA A 131 0.18 7.60 -1.68
N VAL A 132 1.40 7.86 -1.17
CA VAL A 132 1.66 8.88 -0.13
C VAL A 132 1.12 10.29 -0.44
N HIS A 133 0.89 10.60 -1.72
CA HIS A 133 0.34 11.85 -2.24
C HIS A 133 -1.21 11.90 -2.24
N GLU A 134 -1.88 10.75 -2.18
CA GLU A 134 -3.31 10.63 -1.88
C GLU A 134 -3.52 10.47 -0.35
N ASP A 135 -2.63 9.72 0.33
CA ASP A 135 -2.71 9.47 1.78
C ASP A 135 -2.44 10.72 2.64
N SER A 136 -1.51 11.58 2.20
CA SER A 136 -1.13 12.80 2.95
C SER A 136 -0.71 13.95 2.01
N PRO A 137 -1.65 14.48 1.19
CA PRO A 137 -1.36 15.48 0.16
C PRO A 137 -0.70 16.75 0.72
N ASP A 138 -1.14 17.25 1.88
CA ASP A 138 -0.61 18.48 2.48
C ASP A 138 0.87 18.34 2.84
N LYS A 139 1.24 17.25 3.54
CA LYS A 139 2.65 16.97 3.90
C LYS A 139 3.52 16.79 2.66
N VAL A 140 2.99 16.17 1.61
CA VAL A 140 3.71 16.02 0.33
C VAL A 140 3.91 17.39 -0.34
N ALA A 141 2.90 18.28 -0.29
CA ALA A 141 3.00 19.64 -0.81
C ALA A 141 4.01 20.50 -0.03
N ASP A 142 3.98 20.48 1.31
CA ASP A 142 4.92 21.23 2.16
C ASP A 142 6.38 20.85 1.89
N VAL A 143 6.65 19.56 1.76
CA VAL A 143 7.98 19.00 1.51
C VAL A 143 8.45 19.32 0.08
N LEU A 144 7.57 19.21 -0.92
CA LEU A 144 7.85 19.61 -2.31
C LEU A 144 8.11 21.12 -2.42
N ALA A 145 7.27 21.96 -1.83
CA ALA A 145 7.43 23.42 -1.84
C ALA A 145 8.72 23.84 -1.14
N THR A 146 9.02 23.25 0.03
CA THR A 146 10.29 23.43 0.74
C THR A 146 11.48 23.07 -0.14
N PHE A 147 11.43 21.94 -0.83
CA PHE A 147 12.49 21.51 -1.75
C PHE A 147 12.65 22.47 -2.94
N MET A 148 11.56 22.85 -3.62
CA MET A 148 11.59 23.76 -4.77
C MET A 148 12.11 25.15 -4.39
N VAL A 149 11.68 25.72 -3.27
CA VAL A 149 12.16 27.03 -2.78
C VAL A 149 13.62 26.93 -2.27
N ARG A 150 14.02 25.80 -1.68
CA ARG A 150 15.42 25.55 -1.27
C ARG A 150 16.37 25.56 -2.48
N TYR A 151 15.99 24.91 -3.57
CA TYR A 151 16.80 24.80 -4.79
C TYR A 151 16.49 25.86 -5.85
N LYS A 152 15.70 26.90 -5.51
CA LYS A 152 15.34 28.04 -6.39
C LYS A 152 14.66 27.62 -7.70
N VAL A 153 13.89 26.53 -7.66
CA VAL A 153 13.03 26.05 -8.76
C VAL A 153 11.70 26.82 -8.79
N ALA A 154 11.24 27.31 -7.64
CA ALA A 154 10.06 28.15 -7.49
C ALA A 154 10.29 29.25 -6.44
N GLU A 155 9.51 30.33 -6.52
CA GLU A 155 9.46 31.37 -5.50
C GLU A 155 8.42 31.05 -4.40
N ALA A 156 8.66 31.55 -3.19
CA ALA A 156 7.74 31.36 -2.06
C ALA A 156 6.50 32.26 -2.20
N THR A 157 5.30 31.70 -1.97
CA THR A 157 4.08 32.50 -1.85
C THR A 157 4.06 33.26 -0.51
N HIS A 158 3.23 34.29 -0.42
CA HIS A 158 3.16 35.19 0.74
C HIS A 158 2.86 34.52 2.09
N ASN A 159 2.24 33.34 2.09
CA ASN A 159 1.95 32.53 3.29
C ASN A 159 2.78 31.21 3.34
N PHE A 160 3.90 31.13 2.63
CA PHE A 160 4.73 29.91 2.65
C PHE A 160 5.59 29.83 3.92
N GLU A 161 5.19 28.97 4.85
CA GLU A 161 6.02 28.56 5.98
C GLU A 161 6.98 27.45 5.55
N ARG A 162 8.29 27.66 5.73
CA ARG A 162 9.29 26.64 5.43
C ARG A 162 9.30 25.57 6.52
N ALA A 163 8.64 24.45 6.26
CA ALA A 163 8.80 23.24 7.04
C ALA A 163 10.28 22.80 7.02
N PHE A 164 10.93 22.80 8.18
CA PHE A 164 12.24 22.17 8.32
C PHE A 164 12.04 20.66 8.51
N PRO A 165 12.75 19.80 7.76
CA PRO A 165 12.70 18.37 8.01
C PRO A 165 13.21 18.10 9.43
N GLY A 166 12.42 17.39 10.23
CA GLY A 166 12.81 16.99 11.58
C GLY A 166 14.02 16.06 11.56
N CYS A 167 14.87 16.19 12.59
CA CYS A 167 16.04 15.35 12.84
C CYS A 167 15.64 13.93 13.26
#